data_AF-A0A2B7ZXC7-F1
#
_entry.id   AF-A0A2B7ZXC7-F1
#
_cell.length_a   1.000
_cell.length_b   1.000
_cell.length_c   1.000
_cell.angle_alpha   90.00
_cell.angle_beta   90.00
_cell.angle_gamma   90.00
#
_symmetry.space_group_name_H-M   'P 1'
#
loop_
_entity.id
_entity.type
_entity.pdbx_description
1 polymer ?
#
loop_
_entity_poly.entity_id
_entity_poly.type
_entity_poly.pdbx_seq_one_letter_code
_entity_poly.pdbx_strand_id
1 'polypeptide(L)'
;SFAKNTFGEGGVNFSIEYQKEDGNIASFFPDFFVKTRPNTFFIVETKGREDLDDIRKIQRLVVWCKDVNAAQKEYTYAPVYVKQEKWEEAKNDLKSFKDVCALFQAR
;
A
#
# COMPACT_ATOMS: atom_id res chain seq x y z
N SER A 1 10.27 9.16 -6.93
CA SER A 1 10.23 8.07 -7.95
C SER A 1 9.23 7.02 -7.51
N PHE A 2 8.80 6.15 -8.41
CA PHE A 2 7.91 5.02 -8.08
C PHE A 2 8.31 3.77 -8.85
N ALA A 3 7.90 2.61 -8.35
CA ALA A 3 8.05 1.32 -9.01
C ALA A 3 6.76 0.51 -8.84
N LYS A 4 6.35 -0.21 -9.88
CA LYS A 4 5.28 -1.20 -9.79
C LYS A 4 5.85 -2.50 -9.22
N ASN A 5 5.11 -3.18 -8.37
CA ASN A 5 5.45 -4.52 -7.89
C ASN A 5 5.14 -5.54 -8.99
N THR A 6 6.14 -5.90 -9.77
CA THR A 6 6.03 -6.90 -10.83
C THR A 6 6.55 -8.27 -10.39
N PHE A 7 6.04 -9.31 -11.04
CA PHE A 7 6.42 -10.69 -10.82
C PHE A 7 7.47 -11.17 -11.84
N GLY A 8 8.27 -12.15 -11.45
CA GLY A 8 9.22 -12.85 -12.34
C GLY A 8 10.65 -12.33 -12.23
N GLU A 9 11.50 -12.75 -13.18
CA GLU A 9 12.92 -12.41 -13.20
C GLU A 9 13.12 -10.89 -13.35
N GLY A 10 13.87 -10.30 -12.41
CA GLY A 10 14.07 -8.85 -12.33
C GLY A 10 12.90 -8.06 -11.71
N GLY A 11 11.80 -8.73 -11.34
CA GLY A 11 10.68 -8.12 -10.61
C GLY A 11 10.98 -7.90 -9.13
N VAL A 12 10.20 -7.02 -8.49
CA VAL A 12 10.32 -6.77 -7.04
C VAL A 12 9.86 -7.98 -6.24
N ASN A 13 8.82 -8.68 -6.70
CA ASN A 13 8.30 -9.90 -6.09
C ASN A 13 8.01 -9.76 -4.58
N PHE A 14 7.62 -8.57 -4.11
CA PHE A 14 7.37 -8.32 -2.69
C PHE A 14 5.95 -8.76 -2.31
N SER A 15 5.82 -9.48 -1.21
CA SER A 15 4.55 -9.94 -0.68
C SER A 15 4.46 -9.81 0.83
N ILE A 16 3.23 -9.80 1.33
CA ILE A 16 2.92 -9.84 2.76
C ILE A 16 1.89 -10.95 2.98
N GLU A 17 2.14 -11.84 3.93
CA GLU A 17 1.18 -12.87 4.31
C GLU A 17 0.03 -12.28 5.14
N TYR A 18 -1.21 -12.64 4.81
CA TYR A 18 -2.41 -12.28 5.55
C TYR A 18 -3.33 -13.48 5.73
N GLN A 19 -4.22 -13.41 6.74
CA GLN A 19 -5.27 -14.41 6.93
C GLN A 19 -6.54 -13.96 6.21
N LYS A 20 -7.00 -14.77 5.26
CA LYS A 20 -8.26 -14.58 4.54
C LYS A 20 -9.47 -14.71 5.45
N GLU A 21 -10.65 -14.38 4.94
CA GLU A 21 -11.91 -14.57 5.66
C GLU A 21 -12.15 -16.02 6.09
N ASP A 22 -11.79 -17.00 5.24
CA ASP A 22 -11.95 -18.44 5.50
C ASP A 22 -10.92 -19.01 6.50
N GLY A 23 -10.04 -18.17 7.06
CA GLY A 23 -9.00 -18.55 8.01
C GLY A 23 -7.70 -19.07 7.37
N ASN A 24 -7.66 -19.29 6.05
CA ASN A 24 -6.46 -19.72 5.36
C ASN A 24 -5.46 -18.57 5.20
N ILE A 25 -4.17 -18.91 5.16
CA ILE A 25 -3.11 -17.95 4.86
C ILE A 25 -2.97 -17.77 3.36
N ALA A 26 -2.83 -16.52 2.93
CA ALA A 26 -2.56 -16.16 1.55
C ALA A 26 -1.54 -15.03 1.47
N SER A 27 -0.99 -14.82 0.26
CA SER A 27 -0.04 -13.75 -0.02
C SER A 27 -0.75 -12.56 -0.67
N PHE A 28 -0.45 -11.37 -0.18
CA PHE A 28 -0.86 -10.09 -0.73
C PHE A 28 0.34 -9.40 -1.39
N PHE A 29 0.16 -8.90 -2.60
CA PHE A 29 1.19 -8.22 -3.38
C PHE A 29 0.71 -6.79 -3.68
N PRO A 30 1.17 -5.78 -2.90
CA PRO A 30 0.78 -4.40 -3.13
C PRO A 30 1.20 -3.90 -4.50
N ASP A 31 0.41 -3.02 -5.12
CA ASP A 31 0.65 -2.56 -6.49
C ASP A 31 1.94 -1.75 -6.71
N PHE A 32 2.24 -0.76 -5.84
CA PHE A 32 3.34 0.18 -6.06
C PHE A 32 4.14 0.53 -4.81
N PHE A 33 5.39 0.90 -5.06
CA PHE A 33 6.29 1.55 -4.10
C PHE A 33 6.55 2.99 -4.55
N VAL A 34 6.36 3.95 -3.65
CA VAL A 34 6.64 5.37 -3.94
C VAL A 34 7.71 5.88 -2.98
N LYS A 35 8.78 6.45 -3.53
CA LYS A 35 9.86 7.11 -2.79
C LYS A 35 9.77 8.62 -2.98
N THR A 36 9.55 9.34 -1.88
CA THR A 36 9.46 10.82 -1.89
C THR A 36 10.73 11.50 -1.38
N ARG A 37 11.51 10.80 -0.56
CA ARG A 37 12.80 11.25 0.02
C ARG A 37 13.76 10.07 0.10
N PRO A 38 15.06 10.27 0.36
CA PRO A 38 16.02 9.17 0.53
C PRO A 38 15.54 8.06 1.48
N ASN A 39 14.81 8.43 2.53
CA ASN A 39 14.35 7.54 3.60
C ASN A 39 12.83 7.51 3.81
N THR A 40 12.03 8.01 2.87
CA THR A 40 10.56 8.05 2.99
C THR A 40 9.90 7.31 1.84
N PHE A 41 9.26 6.20 2.21
CA PHE A 41 8.65 5.23 1.33
C PHE A 41 7.16 5.05 1.64
N PHE A 42 6.40 4.79 0.60
CA PHE A 42 4.98 4.48 0.68
C PHE A 42 4.72 3.19 -0.08
N ILE A 43 3.88 2.34 0.50
CA ILE A 43 3.37 1.14 -0.16
C ILE A 43 1.94 1.42 -0.53
N VAL A 44 1.65 1.41 -1.83
CA VAL A 44 0.38 1.84 -2.39
C VAL A 44 -0.34 0.62 -2.94
N GLU A 45 -1.58 0.45 -2.54
CA GLU A 45 -2.53 -0.50 -3.13
C GLU A 45 -3.67 0.27 -3.79
N THR A 46 -4.03 -0.12 -5.01
CA THR A 46 -5.18 0.44 -5.73
C THR A 46 -6.30 -0.57 -5.80
N LYS A 47 -7.54 -0.12 -5.60
CA LYS A 47 -8.69 -1.02 -5.65
C LYS A 47 -9.86 -0.39 -6.36
N GLY A 48 -10.34 -1.09 -7.39
CA GLY A 48 -11.59 -0.75 -8.09
C GLY A 48 -12.80 -1.04 -7.21
N ARG A 49 -13.06 -2.33 -6.98
CA ARG A 49 -14.12 -2.84 -6.10
C ARG A 49 -13.50 -3.51 -4.89
N GLU A 50 -13.83 -3.03 -3.70
CA GLU A 50 -13.39 -3.61 -2.42
C GLU A 50 -14.24 -4.82 -2.03
N ASP A 51 -13.58 -5.87 -1.57
CA ASP A 51 -14.19 -7.04 -0.91
C ASP A 51 -13.65 -7.26 0.52
N LEU A 52 -14.14 -8.30 1.21
CA LEU A 52 -13.77 -8.60 2.59
C LEU A 52 -12.29 -8.98 2.74
N ASP A 53 -11.70 -9.64 1.75
CA ASP A 53 -10.29 -9.98 1.77
C ASP A 53 -9.42 -8.74 1.51
N ASP A 54 -9.87 -7.78 0.72
CA ASP A 54 -9.15 -6.51 0.53
C ASP A 54 -9.00 -5.71 1.81
N ILE A 55 -10.05 -5.65 2.63
CA ILE A 55 -9.98 -5.03 3.97
C ILE A 55 -8.88 -5.70 4.80
N ARG A 56 -8.80 -7.03 4.77
CA ARG A 56 -7.78 -7.81 5.50
C ARG A 56 -6.38 -7.59 4.96
N LYS A 57 -6.19 -7.47 3.63
CA LYS A 57 -4.91 -7.13 3.00
C LYS A 57 -4.40 -5.77 3.46
N ILE A 58 -5.25 -4.75 3.47
CA ILE A 58 -4.87 -3.39 3.87
C ILE A 58 -4.59 -3.32 5.37
N GLN A 59 -5.41 -3.96 6.21
CA GLN A 59 -5.11 -4.08 7.64
C GLN A 59 -3.74 -4.73 7.87
N ARG A 60 -3.43 -5.79 7.12
CA ARG A 60 -2.12 -6.45 7.21
C ARG A 60 -0.98 -5.53 6.77
N LEU A 61 -1.16 -4.73 5.72
CA LEU A 61 -0.18 -3.76 5.25
C LEU A 61 0.07 -2.64 6.27
N VAL A 62 -0.98 -2.17 6.96
CA VAL A 62 -0.87 -1.21 8.06
C VAL A 62 -0.01 -1.79 9.19
N VAL A 63 -0.28 -3.03 9.60
CA VAL A 63 0.51 -3.73 10.62
C VAL A 63 1.96 -3.88 10.17
N TRP A 64 2.19 -4.32 8.93
CA TRP A 64 3.55 -4.48 8.39
C TRP A 64 4.34 -3.17 8.42
N CYS A 65 3.74 -2.05 8.00
CA CYS A 65 4.39 -0.74 8.05
C CYS A 65 4.74 -0.33 9.49
N LYS A 66 3.84 -0.59 10.45
CA LYS A 66 4.08 -0.32 11.86
C LYS A 66 5.25 -1.15 12.39
N ASP A 67 5.30 -2.43 12.07
CA ASP A 67 6.33 -3.35 12.55
C ASP A 67 7.71 -2.98 12.00
N VAL A 68 7.81 -2.70 10.70
CA VAL A 68 9.08 -2.31 10.06
C VAL A 68 9.58 -0.95 10.58
N ASN A 69 8.68 0.00 10.81
CA ASN A 69 9.05 1.29 11.40
C ASN A 69 9.43 1.18 12.89
N ALA A 70 8.97 0.15 13.59
CA ALA A 70 9.37 -0.12 14.98
C ALA A 70 10.71 -0.87 15.05
N ALA A 71 10.98 -1.75 14.08
CA ALA A 71 12.19 -2.56 14.03
C ALA A 71 13.45 -1.76 13.65
N GLN A 72 13.31 -0.62 12.97
CA GLN A 72 14.42 0.23 12.55
C GLN A 72 14.02 1.71 12.48
N LYS A 73 15.00 2.62 12.44
CA LYS A 73 14.78 4.09 12.40
C LYS A 73 15.35 4.79 11.16
N GLU A 74 16.01 4.05 10.28
CA GLU A 74 16.64 4.58 9.07
C GLU A 74 15.62 5.01 8.02
N TYR A 75 14.51 4.26 7.90
CA TYR A 75 13.48 4.40 6.89
C TYR A 75 12.09 4.57 7.51
N THR A 76 11.21 5.24 6.76
CA THR A 76 9.80 5.41 7.09
C THR A 76 8.93 4.80 5.99
N TYR A 77 8.02 3.91 6.38
CA TYR A 77 7.06 3.26 5.50
C TYR A 77 5.63 3.63 5.89
N ALA A 78 4.82 4.06 4.94
CA ALA A 78 3.42 4.35 5.17
C ALA A 78 2.50 3.65 4.16
N PRO A 79 1.39 3.05 4.60
CA PRO A 79 0.42 2.41 3.73
C PRO A 79 -0.50 3.47 3.08
N VAL A 80 -0.76 3.33 1.79
CA VAL A 80 -1.70 4.17 1.03
C VAL A 80 -2.66 3.26 0.30
N TYR A 81 -3.96 3.48 0.49
CA TYR A 81 -4.99 2.64 -0.10
C TYR A 81 -5.96 3.47 -0.93
N VAL A 82 -5.80 3.39 -2.25
CA VAL A 82 -6.52 4.23 -3.22
C VAL A 82 -7.73 3.47 -3.74
N LYS A 83 -8.91 3.83 -3.22
CA LYS A 83 -10.19 3.30 -3.70
C LYS A 83 -10.68 4.12 -4.89
N GLN A 84 -11.08 3.44 -5.97
CA GLN A 84 -11.51 4.07 -7.22
C GLN A 84 -12.66 5.05 -7.02
N GLU A 85 -13.70 4.68 -6.24
CA GLU A 85 -14.86 5.55 -6.00
C GLU A 85 -14.44 6.93 -5.46
N LYS A 86 -13.62 6.94 -4.40
CA LYS A 86 -13.09 8.16 -3.80
C LYS A 86 -12.06 8.88 -4.68
N TRP A 87 -11.32 8.14 -5.50
CA TRP A 87 -10.42 8.71 -6.50
C TRP A 87 -11.19 9.51 -7.55
N GLU A 88 -12.27 8.95 -8.09
CA GLU A 88 -13.08 9.61 -9.11
C GLU A 88 -13.69 10.92 -8.62
N GLU A 89 -14.07 11.00 -7.34
CA GLU A 89 -14.56 12.23 -6.70
C GLU A 89 -13.49 13.31 -6.58
N ALA A 90 -12.24 12.94 -6.26
CA ALA A 90 -11.21 13.89 -5.86
C ALA A 90 -10.13 14.16 -6.92
N LYS A 91 -10.00 13.33 -7.96
CA LYS A 91 -8.84 13.32 -8.89
C LYS A 91 -8.54 14.68 -9.53
N ASN A 92 -9.55 15.51 -9.74
CA ASN A 92 -9.38 16.84 -10.35
C ASN A 92 -8.69 17.83 -9.38
N ASP A 93 -8.81 17.62 -8.08
CA ASP A 93 -8.25 18.47 -7.03
C ASP A 93 -6.89 17.99 -6.54
N LEU A 94 -6.53 16.73 -6.80
CA LEU A 94 -5.23 16.16 -6.44
C LEU A 94 -4.13 16.71 -7.37
N LYS A 95 -3.22 17.54 -6.84
CA LYS A 95 -2.14 18.16 -7.62
C LYS A 95 -0.78 17.50 -7.39
N SER A 96 -0.65 16.72 -6.32
CA SER A 96 0.60 16.11 -5.90
C SER A 96 0.36 14.79 -5.19
N PHE A 97 1.41 13.97 -5.09
CA PHE A 97 1.36 12.74 -4.31
C PHE A 97 1.09 13.01 -2.81
N LYS A 98 1.46 14.19 -2.30
CA LYS A 98 1.14 14.58 -0.93
C LYS A 98 -0.39 14.65 -0.72
N ASP A 99 -1.13 15.14 -1.70
CA ASP A 99 -2.60 15.22 -1.65
C ASP A 99 -3.20 13.82 -1.64
N VAL A 100 -2.63 12.90 -2.44
CA VAL A 100 -2.99 11.48 -2.42
C VAL A 100 -2.78 10.89 -1.02
N CYS A 101 -1.60 11.09 -0.41
CA CYS A 101 -1.35 10.62 0.95
C CYS A 101 -2.34 11.21 1.97
N ALA A 102 -2.64 12.50 1.88
CA ALA A 102 -3.59 13.15 2.80
C ALA A 102 -4.99 12.53 2.72
N LEU A 103 -5.41 12.10 1.53
CA LEU A 103 -6.75 11.56 1.29
C LEU A 103 -6.88 10.05 1.47
N PHE A 104 -5.81 9.29 1.22
CA PHE A 104 -5.81 7.82 1.09
C PHE A 104 -4.86 7.09 2.04
N GLN A 105 -4.21 7.77 2.98
CA GLN A 105 -3.38 7.09 3.98
C GLN A 105 -4.23 6.13 4.83
N ALA A 106 -3.88 4.85 4.80
CA ALA A 106 -4.49 3.85 5.66
C ALA A 106 -3.92 3.96 7.09
N ARG A 107 -4.76 3.69 8.10
CA ARG A 107 -4.41 3.81 9.52
C ARG A 107 -4.89 2.60 10.29
#